data_AF-A0A0E0UVH8-F1
#
_entry.id   AF-A0A0E0UVH8-F1
#
_cell.length_a   1.000
_cell.length_b   1.000
_cell.length_c   1.000
_cell.angle_alpha   90.00
_cell.angle_beta   90.00
_cell.angle_gamma   90.00
#
_symmetry.space_group_name_H-M   'P 1'
#
loop_
_entity.id
_entity.type
_entity.pdbx_description
1 polymer ?
#
loop_
_entity_poly.entity_id
_entity_poly.type
_entity_poly.pdbx_seq_one_letter_code
_entity_poly.pdbx_strand_id
1 'polypeptide(L)'
;MNSQKKKAKKGKIIAMVIVVLILINQFQPFNAIAAALRLDETGYFYTGISFTNGQKLENKDIWNMKMDGKDVFCIDSAAPANTEDGYSAETYTGEKKDLLSKVAYYGFTQSEQSYKDFATTQLLIWEVLGEQLEWT
;
A
#
# COMPACT_ATOMS: atom_id res chain seq x y z
N MET A 1 -18.48 62.54 2.76
CA MET A 1 -19.04 61.50 1.86
C MET A 1 -17.99 60.68 1.08
N ASN A 2 -16.78 61.20 0.77
CA ASN A 2 -15.75 60.49 -0.03
C ASN A 2 -14.94 59.40 0.71
N SER A 3 -14.78 59.50 2.04
CA SER A 3 -13.97 58.55 2.83
C SER A 3 -14.62 57.17 2.98
N GLN A 4 -15.94 57.12 3.18
CA GLN A 4 -16.67 55.86 3.31
C GLN A 4 -16.77 55.08 2.00
N LYS A 5 -16.95 55.77 0.86
CA LYS A 5 -16.88 55.13 -0.47
C LYS A 5 -15.50 54.53 -0.75
N LYS A 6 -14.41 55.19 -0.31
CA LYS A 6 -13.04 54.65 -0.41
C LYS A 6 -12.82 53.41 0.49
N LYS A 7 -13.35 53.41 1.73
CA LYS A 7 -13.30 52.23 2.62
C LYS A 7 -14.08 51.02 2.06
N ALA A 8 -15.28 51.24 1.55
CA ALA A 8 -16.09 50.18 0.92
C ALA A 8 -15.43 49.62 -0.37
N LYS A 9 -14.79 50.48 -1.17
CA LYS A 9 -14.05 50.08 -2.37
C LYS A 9 -12.79 49.28 -2.03
N LYS A 10 -12.07 49.66 -0.97
CA LYS A 10 -10.93 48.88 -0.43
C LYS A 10 -11.36 47.51 0.10
N GLY A 11 -12.47 47.44 0.85
CA GLY A 11 -13.01 46.18 1.35
C GLY A 11 -13.39 45.20 0.23
N LYS A 12 -14.01 45.69 -0.85
CA LYS A 12 -14.31 44.88 -2.04
C LYS A 12 -13.07 44.35 -2.74
N ILE A 13 -12.01 45.16 -2.85
CA ILE A 13 -10.73 44.73 -3.45
C ILE A 13 -10.09 43.63 -2.61
N ILE A 14 -10.06 43.79 -1.28
CA ILE A 14 -9.52 42.78 -0.36
C ILE A 14 -10.31 41.46 -0.48
N ALA A 15 -11.64 41.52 -0.51
CA ALA A 15 -12.47 40.33 -0.72
C ALA A 15 -12.19 39.65 -2.07
N MET A 16 -12.01 40.43 -3.14
CA MET A 16 -11.65 39.91 -4.46
C MET A 16 -10.29 39.20 -4.45
N VAL A 17 -9.29 39.77 -3.77
CA VAL A 17 -7.96 39.17 -3.64
C VAL A 17 -8.04 37.84 -2.87
N ILE A 18 -8.82 37.77 -1.79
CA ILE A 18 -9.01 36.53 -1.02
C ILE A 18 -9.66 35.44 -1.88
N VAL A 19 -10.70 35.77 -2.64
CA VAL A 19 -11.38 34.82 -3.53
C VAL A 19 -10.42 34.31 -4.61
N VAL A 20 -9.62 35.19 -5.20
CA VAL A 20 -8.61 34.81 -6.21
C VAL A 20 -7.55 33.89 -5.62
N LEU A 21 -7.06 34.16 -4.39
CA LEU A 21 -6.10 33.29 -3.71
C LEU A 21 -6.67 31.89 -3.42
N ILE A 22 -7.94 31.80 -3.03
CA ILE A 22 -8.63 30.52 -2.82
C ILE A 22 -8.75 29.74 -4.14
N LEU A 23 -9.12 30.42 -5.23
CA LEU A 23 -9.25 29.80 -6.56
C LEU A 23 -7.89 29.33 -7.11
N ILE A 24 -6.81 30.08 -6.90
CA ILE A 24 -5.45 29.67 -7.31
C ILE A 24 -5.02 28.39 -6.58
N ASN A 25 -5.42 28.22 -5.31
CA ASN A 25 -5.13 27.01 -4.54
C ASN A 25 -5.84 25.75 -5.08
N GLN A 26 -6.96 25.91 -5.78
CA GLN A 26 -7.68 24.79 -6.43
C GLN A 26 -6.99 24.28 -7.71
N PHE A 27 -6.09 25.07 -8.30
CA PHE A 27 -5.32 24.70 -9.49
C PHE A 27 -3.92 24.14 -9.17
N GLN A 28 -3.58 23.98 -7.89
CA GLN A 28 -2.35 23.28 -7.52
C GLN A 28 -2.51 21.80 -7.88
N PRO A 29 -1.59 21.21 -8.67
CA PRO A 29 -1.59 19.77 -8.85
C PRO A 29 -1.34 19.14 -7.47
N PHE A 30 -2.27 18.29 -7.02
CA PHE A 30 -1.98 17.40 -5.90
C PHE A 30 -0.88 16.47 -6.37
N ASN A 31 0.34 16.68 -5.87
CA ASN A 31 1.36 15.63 -5.92
C ASN A 31 0.79 14.50 -5.08
N ALA A 32 0.28 13.44 -5.73
CA ALA A 32 -0.07 12.23 -5.04
C ALA A 32 1.17 11.79 -4.26
N ILE A 33 1.04 11.68 -2.94
CA ILE A 33 2.08 11.06 -2.13
C ILE A 33 2.14 9.63 -2.64
N ALA A 34 3.29 9.24 -3.20
CA ALA A 34 3.47 7.87 -3.65
C ALA A 34 3.33 6.94 -2.44
N ALA A 35 2.67 5.80 -2.61
CA ALA A 35 2.49 4.87 -1.52
C ALA A 35 3.88 4.33 -1.12
N ALA A 36 4.23 4.50 0.16
CA ALA A 36 5.49 4.03 0.70
C ALA A 36 5.30 2.66 1.33
N LEU A 37 6.11 1.69 0.91
CA LEU A 37 6.12 0.36 1.49
C LEU A 37 6.97 0.35 2.75
N ARG A 38 6.40 -0.16 3.84
CA ARG A 38 7.09 -0.43 5.10
C ARG A 38 7.18 -1.92 5.37
N LEU A 39 8.28 -2.35 5.96
CA LEU A 39 8.57 -3.73 6.31
C LEU A 39 8.76 -3.83 7.82
N ASP A 40 8.02 -4.73 8.46
CA ASP A 40 8.18 -5.08 9.86
C ASP A 40 8.61 -6.55 9.98
N GLU A 41 9.57 -6.84 10.87
CA GLU A 41 10.03 -8.21 11.12
C GLU A 41 8.93 -9.02 11.83
N THR A 42 8.56 -10.17 11.26
CA THR A 42 7.58 -11.06 11.89
C THR A 42 8.21 -12.06 12.85
N GLY A 43 9.50 -12.34 12.68
CA GLY A 43 10.20 -13.44 13.37
C GLY A 43 9.89 -14.84 12.81
N TYR A 44 9.18 -14.93 11.69
CA TYR A 44 8.89 -16.19 11.00
C TYR A 44 9.70 -16.30 9.71
N PHE A 45 10.05 -17.54 9.37
CA PHE A 45 10.89 -17.87 8.22
C PHE A 45 10.25 -19.00 7.42
N TYR A 46 10.64 -19.14 6.16
CA TYR A 46 10.23 -20.25 5.32
C TYR A 46 11.36 -20.77 4.44
N THR A 47 11.21 -22.03 4.04
CA THR A 47 12.01 -22.63 2.97
C THR A 47 11.06 -23.12 1.87
N GLY A 48 11.43 -22.92 0.61
CA GLY A 48 10.63 -23.37 -0.51
C GLY A 48 11.26 -23.09 -1.87
N ILE A 49 10.50 -23.39 -2.93
CA ILE A 49 10.87 -23.12 -4.31
C ILE A 49 9.85 -22.15 -4.91
N SER A 50 10.35 -21.01 -5.38
CA SER A 50 9.52 -19.95 -5.97
C SER A 50 8.85 -20.40 -7.26
N PHE A 51 7.55 -20.12 -7.37
CA PHE A 51 6.77 -20.47 -8.56
C PHE A 51 7.06 -19.55 -9.76
N THR A 52 7.63 -18.36 -9.55
CA THR A 52 7.86 -17.37 -10.61
C THR A 52 9.16 -17.64 -11.35
N ASN A 53 10.21 -18.09 -10.67
CA ASN A 53 11.53 -18.28 -11.26
C ASN A 53 12.24 -19.59 -10.88
N GLY A 54 11.62 -20.46 -10.07
CA GLY A 54 12.20 -21.74 -9.65
C GLY A 54 13.35 -21.63 -8.65
N GLN A 55 13.62 -20.44 -8.10
CA GLN A 55 14.68 -20.23 -7.13
C GLN A 55 14.35 -20.93 -5.80
N LYS A 56 15.33 -21.66 -5.25
CA LYS A 56 15.24 -22.16 -3.87
C LYS A 56 15.50 -21.02 -2.89
N LEU A 57 14.54 -20.81 -1.98
CA LEU A 57 14.56 -19.80 -0.95
C LEU A 57 14.76 -20.53 0.38
N GLU A 58 15.95 -20.45 0.96
CA GLU A 58 16.29 -21.16 2.20
C GLU A 58 16.24 -20.21 3.40
N ASN A 59 15.43 -20.58 4.41
CA ASN A 59 15.24 -19.85 5.67
C ASN A 59 15.05 -18.33 5.48
N LYS A 60 14.19 -17.95 4.54
CA LYS A 60 13.89 -16.55 4.21
C LYS A 60 12.92 -15.95 5.20
N ASP A 61 13.18 -14.72 5.62
CA ASP A 61 12.25 -13.91 6.43
C ASP A 61 10.91 -13.72 5.73
N ILE A 62 9.84 -13.83 6.50
CA ILE A 62 8.52 -13.37 6.07
C ILE A 62 8.32 -11.96 6.62
N TRP A 63 8.40 -10.95 5.76
CA TRP A 63 8.21 -9.55 6.15
C TRP A 63 6.74 -9.19 6.23
N ASN A 64 6.29 -8.57 7.33
CA ASN A 64 4.98 -7.94 7.36
C ASN A 64 5.04 -6.63 6.57
N MET A 65 4.34 -6.59 5.45
CA MET A 65 4.36 -5.48 4.51
C MET A 65 3.18 -4.56 4.76
N LYS A 66 3.44 -3.25 4.85
CA LYS A 66 2.41 -2.22 4.98
C LYS A 66 2.53 -1.17 3.89
N MET A 67 1.43 -0.89 3.21
CA MET A 67 1.32 0.17 2.22
C MET A 67 0.29 1.18 2.69
N ASP A 68 0.71 2.44 2.88
CA ASP A 68 -0.12 3.50 3.47
C ASP A 68 -0.76 3.10 4.81
N GLY A 69 -0.01 2.35 5.62
CA GLY A 69 -0.44 1.86 6.93
C GLY A 69 -1.40 0.66 6.89
N LYS A 70 -1.72 0.12 5.71
CA LYS A 70 -2.54 -1.08 5.54
C LYS A 70 -1.67 -2.29 5.25
N ASP A 71 -1.95 -3.41 5.91
CA ASP A 71 -1.29 -4.68 5.63
C ASP A 71 -1.56 -5.14 4.19
N VAL A 72 -0.49 -5.52 3.50
CA VAL A 72 -0.50 -6.05 2.14
C VAL A 72 0.32 -7.34 2.10
N PHE A 73 0.02 -8.20 1.13
CA PHE A 73 0.72 -9.48 0.96
C PHE A 73 1.56 -9.46 -0.30
N CYS A 74 2.72 -10.10 -0.24
CA CYS A 74 3.55 -10.34 -1.40
C CYS A 74 2.93 -11.43 -2.28
N ILE A 75 2.92 -11.23 -3.58
CA ILE A 75 2.45 -12.23 -4.56
C ILE A 75 3.59 -12.85 -5.37
N ASP A 76 4.85 -12.52 -5.07
CA ASP A 76 6.04 -13.10 -5.71
C ASP A 76 7.15 -13.25 -4.66
N SER A 77 7.37 -14.48 -4.21
CA SER A 77 8.31 -14.81 -3.14
C SER A 77 9.78 -14.50 -3.47
N ALA A 78 10.14 -14.50 -4.75
CA ALA A 78 11.50 -14.25 -5.20
C ALA A 78 11.75 -12.78 -5.57
N ALA A 79 10.70 -11.97 -5.68
CA ALA A 79 10.82 -10.54 -5.94
C ALA A 79 11.23 -9.79 -4.66
N PRO A 80 12.26 -8.93 -4.70
CA PRO A 80 12.57 -8.06 -3.58
C PRO A 80 11.45 -7.05 -3.37
N ALA A 81 11.04 -6.86 -2.11
CA ALA A 81 10.13 -5.80 -1.72
C ALA A 81 10.85 -4.43 -1.80
N ASN A 82 10.49 -3.58 -2.76
CA ASN A 82 11.06 -2.24 -2.88
C ASN A 82 10.35 -1.26 -1.94
N THR A 83 11.10 -0.65 -1.02
CA THR A 83 10.62 0.38 -0.08
C THR A 83 10.73 1.81 -0.61
N GLU A 84 11.21 1.98 -1.83
CA GLU A 84 11.29 3.29 -2.49
C GLU A 84 9.89 3.83 -2.83
N ASP A 85 9.81 5.16 -2.89
CA ASP A 85 8.62 5.85 -3.36
C ASP A 85 8.38 5.58 -4.85
N GLY A 86 7.12 5.61 -5.27
CA GLY A 86 6.73 5.51 -6.68
C GLY A 86 5.92 4.26 -7.02
N TYR A 87 5.39 3.55 -6.03
CA TYR A 87 4.45 2.46 -6.27
C TYR A 87 3.22 2.95 -7.04
N SER A 88 2.95 2.31 -8.19
CA SER A 88 1.73 2.49 -8.96
C SER A 88 0.83 1.27 -8.76
N ALA A 89 -0.37 1.51 -8.25
CA ALA A 89 -1.32 0.44 -8.03
C ALA A 89 -1.80 -0.14 -9.36
N GLU A 90 -1.73 -1.47 -9.48
CA GLU A 90 -2.27 -2.22 -10.61
C GLU A 90 -3.27 -3.25 -10.12
N THR A 91 -4.29 -3.50 -10.94
CA THR A 91 -5.27 -4.54 -10.60
C THR A 91 -4.68 -5.91 -10.94
N TYR A 92 -4.58 -6.78 -9.94
CA TYR A 92 -4.28 -8.18 -10.20
C TYR A 92 -5.41 -8.84 -11.00
N THR A 93 -5.08 -9.42 -12.16
CA THR A 93 -6.02 -10.02 -13.11
C THR A 93 -5.85 -11.54 -13.27
N GLY A 94 -5.00 -12.17 -12.46
CA GLY A 94 -4.78 -13.62 -12.52
C GLY A 94 -6.00 -14.44 -12.11
N GLU A 95 -6.11 -15.66 -12.64
CA GLU A 95 -7.26 -16.56 -12.44
C GLU A 95 -7.55 -16.89 -10.97
N LYS A 96 -6.53 -16.84 -10.11
CA LYS A 96 -6.63 -17.13 -8.67
C LYS A 96 -7.08 -15.95 -7.81
N LYS A 97 -7.44 -14.80 -8.40
CA LYS A 97 -7.78 -13.54 -7.70
C LYS A 97 -8.81 -13.73 -6.57
N ASP A 98 -9.91 -14.43 -6.84
CA ASP A 98 -10.98 -14.61 -5.86
C ASP A 98 -10.56 -15.50 -4.70
N LEU A 99 -9.76 -16.53 -4.98
CA LEU A 99 -9.21 -17.41 -3.95
C LEU A 99 -8.21 -16.66 -3.07
N LEU A 100 -7.29 -15.89 -3.66
CA LEU A 100 -6.35 -15.05 -2.93
C LEU A 100 -7.05 -14.03 -2.03
N SER A 101 -8.12 -13.42 -2.53
CA SER A 101 -8.93 -12.47 -1.76
C SER A 101 -9.59 -13.14 -0.54
N LYS A 102 -10.10 -14.37 -0.70
CA LYS A 102 -10.66 -15.16 0.42
C LYS A 102 -9.59 -15.57 1.42
N VAL A 103 -8.40 -15.98 0.96
CA VAL A 103 -7.26 -16.31 1.82
C VAL A 103 -6.86 -15.11 2.66
N ALA A 104 -6.65 -13.93 2.06
CA ALA A 104 -6.32 -12.71 2.79
C ALA A 104 -7.43 -12.29 3.78
N TYR A 105 -8.70 -12.44 3.38
CA TYR A 105 -9.83 -12.07 4.22
C TYR A 105 -9.96 -12.98 5.45
N TYR A 106 -10.01 -14.29 5.26
CA TYR A 106 -10.24 -15.24 6.36
C TYR A 106 -8.96 -15.57 7.15
N GLY A 107 -7.79 -15.54 6.51
CA GLY A 107 -6.51 -15.83 7.15
C GLY A 107 -5.98 -14.70 8.03
N PHE A 108 -6.30 -13.45 7.68
CA PHE A 108 -5.76 -12.28 8.39
C PHE A 108 -6.82 -11.24 8.74
N THR A 109 -7.62 -10.77 7.76
CA THR A 109 -8.58 -9.67 8.01
C THR A 109 -9.62 -10.01 9.08
N GLN A 110 -9.97 -11.29 9.23
CA GLN A 110 -10.91 -11.80 10.24
C GLN A 110 -10.22 -12.47 11.44
N SER A 111 -8.90 -12.38 11.54
CA SER A 111 -8.13 -12.94 12.65
C SER A 111 -7.80 -11.88 13.71
N GLU A 112 -6.93 -12.22 14.66
CA GLU A 112 -6.34 -11.29 15.63
C GLU A 112 -5.31 -10.34 14.98
N GLN A 113 -5.01 -10.51 13.69
CA GLN A 113 -4.02 -9.76 12.91
C GLN A 113 -2.62 -9.78 13.55
N SER A 114 -2.25 -10.93 14.13
CA SER A 114 -0.90 -11.14 14.68
C SER A 114 0.14 -11.37 13.58
N TYR A 115 1.44 -11.25 13.91
CA TYR A 115 2.51 -11.64 12.99
C TYR A 115 2.44 -13.12 12.58
N LYS A 116 1.93 -13.99 13.46
CA LYS A 116 1.69 -15.40 13.14
C LYS A 116 0.61 -15.54 12.08
N ASP A 117 -0.49 -14.82 12.22
CA ASP A 117 -1.61 -14.86 11.27
C ASP A 117 -1.17 -14.32 9.91
N PHE A 118 -0.39 -13.23 9.92
CA PHE A 118 0.20 -12.66 8.71
C PHE A 118 1.10 -13.68 8.02
N ALA A 119 2.07 -14.24 8.74
CA ALA A 119 3.03 -15.19 8.18
C ALA A 119 2.35 -16.44 7.62
N THR A 120 1.37 -16.98 8.34
CA THR A 120 0.58 -18.13 7.90
C THR A 120 -0.21 -17.80 6.62
N THR A 121 -0.83 -16.63 6.57
CA THR A 121 -1.59 -16.16 5.40
C THR A 121 -0.68 -15.93 4.19
N GLN A 122 0.50 -15.34 4.40
CA GLN A 122 1.50 -15.10 3.36
C GLN A 122 1.99 -16.40 2.73
N LEU A 123 2.25 -17.44 3.55
CA LEU A 123 2.62 -18.76 3.05
C LEU A 123 1.51 -19.39 2.22
N LEU A 124 0.26 -19.33 2.70
CA LEU A 124 -0.88 -19.87 1.98
C LEU A 124 -1.12 -19.13 0.64
N ILE A 125 -0.87 -17.82 0.59
CA ILE A 125 -0.92 -17.05 -0.66
C ILE A 125 0.10 -17.58 -1.67
N TRP A 126 1.35 -17.81 -1.25
CA TRP A 126 2.39 -18.36 -2.12
C TRP A 126 2.08 -19.80 -2.56
N GLU A 127 1.61 -20.65 -1.65
CA GLU A 127 1.16 -22.01 -1.98
C GLU A 127 0.02 -21.99 -3.00
N VAL A 128 -0.98 -21.12 -2.81
CA VAL A 128 -2.06 -20.91 -3.78
C VAL A 128 -1.50 -20.51 -5.13
N LEU A 129 -0.48 -19.64 -5.19
CA LEU A 129 0.13 -19.20 -6.45
C LEU A 129 0.96 -20.30 -7.12
N GLY A 130 1.50 -21.26 -6.36
CA GLY A 130 2.18 -22.46 -6.86
C GLY A 130 3.55 -22.72 -6.21
N GLU A 131 3.87 -21.99 -5.15
CA GLU A 131 5.10 -22.18 -4.38
C GLU A 131 5.16 -23.61 -3.81
N GLN A 132 6.32 -24.25 -3.89
CA GLN A 132 6.54 -25.53 -3.22
C GLN A 132 7.16 -25.25 -1.85
N LEU A 133 6.33 -25.27 -0.81
CA LEU A 133 6.77 -25.05 0.57
C LEU A 133 7.44 -26.32 1.13
N GLU A 134 8.60 -26.15 1.75
CA GLU A 134 9.28 -27.20 2.51
C GLU A 134 8.90 -27.04 3.99
N TRP A 135 7.95 -27.86 4.46
CA TRP A 135 7.58 -27.92 5.87
C TRP A 135 8.63 -28.72 6.63
N THR A 136 9.51 -28.02 7.35
CA THR A 136 10.52 -28.62 8.23
C THR A 136 10.02 -28.72 9.67
#